data_AF-A0A7R9BYS9-F1
#
_entry.id   AF-A0A7R9BYS9-F1
#
_cell.length_a   1.000
_cell.length_b   1.000
_cell.length_c   1.000
_cell.angle_alpha   90.00
_cell.angle_beta   90.00
_cell.angle_gamma   90.00
#
_symmetry.space_group_name_H-M   'P 1'
#
loop_
_entity.id
_entity.type
_entity.pdbx_description
1 polymer ?
#
loop_
_entity_poly.entity_id
_entity_poly.type
_entity_poly.pdbx_seq_one_letter_code
_entity_poly.pdbx_strand_id
1 'polypeptide(L)'
;MADEEQTKKEKDVEKRDFDDDEASSSPGPEGNEEQKEKIPYPYVAIGSIFAFSITEALSHKAMDTVIHTYLVTELEMGPGFVTRYFNLRSPFLRILVFVSAYISESWTGRYPILAHTALTIFGIFGTAENSCITPFSVEQFKLPEQEVEKNNFFYWSYSVMSLNSFAMSIGAPMMRNMPCFGREDCYGIALGFAGVTAAIVLVIFIAASPWFHKAPPVGNVTGRALSCLFFGVKNCLTHRRNPEYTHWMDYAQDSGHSEEMVDVIKHLLNMMVLLLPLSVYAGVYGLHASRWLDLQYRMNGYLPLFDYALKADELQWYNPLLTFAMVPTAIKIIFPWMRRKRILPRYLHKVIFGFVLMIITYLFVDVIAYLVETRNPMPRLSSSQSAVQLLGGIEGQSVDVYLTGPGVPALKKTVPPGGMATWDTLEHGKTYVLSSQPSGVPALASVTADG
;
A
#
# COMPACT_ATOMS: atom_id res chain seq x y z
N MET A 1 9.39 49.84 -5.87
CA MET A 1 10.53 49.68 -4.94
C MET A 1 10.30 48.53 -3.96
N ALA A 2 9.18 48.48 -3.22
CA ALA A 2 8.84 47.34 -2.35
C ALA A 2 8.59 46.01 -3.12
N ASP A 3 7.90 46.04 -4.26
CA ASP A 3 7.68 44.84 -5.10
C ASP A 3 8.98 44.29 -5.71
N GLU A 4 9.91 45.18 -6.06
CA GLU A 4 11.21 44.80 -6.62
C GLU A 4 12.10 44.12 -5.57
N GLU A 5 11.98 44.55 -4.32
CA GLU A 5 12.71 43.98 -3.18
C GLU A 5 12.13 42.63 -2.73
N GLN A 6 10.81 42.45 -2.82
CA GLN A 6 10.14 41.16 -2.60
C GLN A 6 10.50 40.15 -3.71
N THR A 7 10.48 40.58 -4.97
CA THR A 7 10.85 39.72 -6.11
C THR A 7 12.33 39.32 -6.04
N LYS A 8 13.18 40.20 -5.52
CA LYS A 8 14.61 39.91 -5.30
C LYS A 8 14.83 38.93 -4.15
N LYS A 9 14.09 39.09 -3.03
CA LYS A 9 14.10 38.13 -1.92
C LYS A 9 13.59 36.75 -2.33
N GLU A 10 12.54 36.65 -3.14
CA GLU A 10 12.07 35.37 -3.67
C GLU A 10 13.11 34.70 -4.58
N LYS A 11 13.77 35.48 -5.45
CA LYS A 11 14.86 34.96 -6.29
C LYS A 11 16.09 34.53 -5.49
N ASP A 12 16.40 35.22 -4.39
CA ASP A 12 17.53 34.89 -3.50
C ASP A 12 17.21 33.70 -2.56
N VAL A 13 15.94 33.41 -2.30
CA VAL A 13 15.50 32.16 -1.64
C VAL A 13 15.50 31.00 -2.64
N GLU A 14 14.97 31.21 -3.84
CA GLU A 14 14.95 30.19 -4.91
C GLU A 14 16.36 29.81 -5.38
N LYS A 15 17.33 30.73 -5.28
CA LYS A 15 18.75 30.45 -5.55
C LYS A 15 19.43 29.68 -4.41
N ARG A 16 19.06 29.93 -3.15
CA ARG A 16 19.58 29.15 -2.01
C ARG A 16 19.04 27.73 -1.98
N ASP A 17 17.75 27.53 -2.24
CA ASP A 17 17.17 26.18 -2.38
C ASP A 17 17.78 25.43 -3.58
N PHE A 18 18.20 26.15 -4.63
CA PHE A 18 18.88 25.58 -5.79
C PHE A 18 20.31 25.13 -5.47
N ASP A 19 21.06 25.94 -4.70
CA ASP A 19 22.44 25.63 -4.30
C ASP A 19 22.48 24.49 -3.25
N ASP A 20 21.50 24.39 -2.35
CA ASP A 20 21.40 23.29 -1.35
C ASP A 20 21.05 21.93 -2.02
N ASP A 21 20.22 21.95 -3.06
CA ASP A 21 19.89 20.77 -3.88
C ASP A 21 21.08 20.33 -4.78
N GLU A 22 21.99 21.25 -5.15
CA GLU A 22 23.19 20.97 -5.96
C GLU A 22 24.37 20.52 -5.06
N ALA A 23 24.49 21.06 -3.85
CA ALA A 23 25.45 20.64 -2.82
C ALA A 23 25.21 19.20 -2.33
N SER A 24 23.96 18.71 -2.39
CA SER A 24 23.65 17.30 -2.10
C SER A 24 23.98 16.33 -3.24
N SER A 25 24.44 16.81 -4.41
CA SER A 25 24.67 15.97 -5.60
C SER A 25 25.98 16.19 -6.37
N SER A 26 26.91 17.01 -5.88
CA SER A 26 28.26 17.18 -6.46
C SER A 26 29.35 17.10 -5.38
N PRO A 27 30.52 16.48 -5.62
CA PRO A 27 31.64 16.56 -4.68
C PRO A 27 32.18 18.00 -4.70
N GLY A 28 32.14 18.67 -3.54
CA GLY A 28 32.74 20.00 -3.36
C GLY A 28 34.25 19.99 -3.61
N PRO A 29 34.85 21.15 -3.99
CA PRO A 29 36.26 21.23 -4.31
C PRO A 29 37.13 20.95 -3.07
N GLU A 30 38.19 20.16 -3.26
CA GLU A 30 39.22 19.86 -2.26
C GLU A 30 39.82 21.16 -1.70
N GLY A 31 39.49 21.47 -0.45
CA GLY A 31 39.97 22.65 0.24
C GLY A 31 39.88 22.48 1.75
N ASN A 32 41.01 22.06 2.34
CA ASN A 32 41.32 21.91 3.77
C ASN A 32 40.42 20.96 4.58
N GLU A 33 40.82 19.68 4.57
CA GLU A 33 40.42 18.68 5.56
C GLU A 33 40.89 19.10 6.97
N GLU A 34 40.08 19.88 7.69
CA GLU A 34 39.95 19.61 9.12
C GLU A 34 39.44 18.17 9.22
N GLN A 35 40.25 17.29 9.82
CA GLN A 35 39.87 15.90 10.09
C GLN A 35 38.59 15.87 10.93
N LYS A 36 37.42 15.89 10.28
CA LYS A 36 36.16 15.50 10.90
C LYS A 36 36.33 14.06 11.34
N GLU A 37 36.40 13.85 12.65
CA GLU A 37 36.47 12.54 13.27
C GLU A 37 35.34 11.67 12.69
N LYS A 38 35.70 10.60 11.98
CA LYS A 38 34.74 9.74 11.28
C LYS A 38 33.86 9.07 12.33
N ILE A 39 32.64 9.59 12.50
CA ILE A 39 31.66 9.04 13.43
C ILE A 39 31.41 7.56 13.04
N PRO A 40 31.54 6.60 13.99
CA PRO A 40 31.33 5.20 13.68
C PRO A 40 29.89 4.96 13.25
N TYR A 41 29.73 4.30 12.10
CA TYR A 41 28.42 3.93 11.57
C TYR A 41 27.84 2.75 12.35
N PRO A 42 26.59 2.80 12.82
CA PRO A 42 26.01 1.73 13.64
C PRO A 42 25.49 0.59 12.76
N TYR A 43 26.42 -0.18 12.17
CA TYR A 43 26.13 -1.27 11.23
C TYR A 43 25.17 -2.33 11.78
N VAL A 44 25.39 -2.76 13.03
CA VAL A 44 24.58 -3.81 13.67
C VAL A 44 23.15 -3.31 13.88
N ALA A 45 22.99 -2.11 14.44
CA ALA A 45 21.67 -1.53 14.68
C ALA A 45 20.89 -1.34 13.38
N ILE A 46 21.50 -0.69 12.38
CA ILE A 46 20.85 -0.40 11.11
C ILE A 46 20.55 -1.69 10.34
N GLY A 47 21.48 -2.66 10.36
CA GLY A 47 21.27 -3.97 9.74
C GLY A 47 20.12 -4.76 10.37
N SER A 48 19.99 -4.73 11.70
CA SER A 48 18.88 -5.39 12.40
C SER A 48 17.53 -4.70 12.14
N ILE A 49 17.49 -3.37 12.09
CA ILE A 49 16.27 -2.62 11.74
C ILE A 49 15.87 -2.88 10.29
N PHE A 50 16.85 -2.93 9.39
CA PHE A 50 16.64 -3.27 7.98
C PHE A 50 16.05 -4.68 7.83
N ALA A 51 16.64 -5.66 8.49
CA ALA A 51 16.15 -7.03 8.49
C ALA A 51 14.72 -7.12 9.05
N PHE A 52 14.44 -6.42 10.14
CA PHE A 52 13.09 -6.33 10.71
C PHE A 52 12.10 -5.77 9.69
N SER A 53 12.42 -4.64 9.05
CA SER A 53 11.56 -3.99 8.06
C SER A 53 11.25 -4.90 6.87
N ILE A 54 12.26 -5.65 6.39
CA ILE A 54 12.09 -6.59 5.27
C ILE A 54 11.17 -7.73 5.65
N THR A 55 11.41 -8.38 6.79
CA THR A 55 10.62 -9.51 7.25
C THR A 55 9.18 -9.08 7.52
N GLU A 56 8.98 -7.91 8.13
CA GLU A 56 7.66 -7.34 8.34
C GLU A 56 6.90 -7.15 7.03
N ALA A 57 7.53 -6.51 6.03
CA ALA A 57 6.93 -6.33 4.72
C ALA A 57 6.64 -7.67 4.02
N LEU A 58 7.51 -8.67 4.19
CA LEU A 58 7.40 -10.00 3.60
C LEU A 58 6.20 -10.75 4.17
N SER A 59 6.14 -10.84 5.50
CA SER A 59 5.03 -11.48 6.20
C SER A 59 3.72 -10.74 5.95
N HIS A 60 3.77 -9.41 5.78
CA HIS A 60 2.60 -8.62 5.38
C HIS A 60 2.07 -8.98 4.02
N LYS A 61 2.92 -8.93 3.00
CA LYS A 61 2.47 -9.23 1.65
C LYS A 61 2.03 -10.69 1.50
N ALA A 62 2.72 -11.63 2.13
CA ALA A 62 2.37 -13.04 2.11
C ALA A 62 0.97 -13.29 2.72
N MET A 63 0.70 -12.73 3.91
CA MET A 63 -0.59 -12.88 4.57
C MET A 63 -1.73 -12.22 3.78
N ASP A 64 -1.52 -11.00 3.29
CA ASP A 64 -2.52 -10.24 2.54
C ASP A 64 -2.96 -10.96 1.26
N THR A 65 -2.01 -11.62 0.58
CA THR A 65 -2.26 -12.39 -0.64
C THR A 65 -3.10 -13.65 -0.37
N VAL A 66 -2.90 -14.28 0.79
CA VAL A 66 -3.47 -15.60 1.11
C VAL A 66 -4.81 -15.49 1.83
N ILE A 67 -5.00 -14.47 2.67
CA ILE A 67 -6.19 -14.34 3.53
C ILE A 67 -7.47 -14.19 2.72
N HIS A 68 -7.45 -13.49 1.58
CA HIS A 68 -8.66 -13.33 0.76
C HIS A 68 -9.18 -14.68 0.29
N THR A 69 -8.33 -15.50 -0.30
CA THR A 69 -8.78 -16.80 -0.82
C THR A 69 -9.08 -17.78 0.30
N TYR A 70 -8.36 -17.72 1.42
CA TYR A 70 -8.67 -18.54 2.60
C TYR A 70 -10.10 -18.28 3.11
N LEU A 71 -10.50 -17.02 3.23
CA LEU A 71 -11.84 -16.65 3.69
C LEU A 71 -12.95 -17.13 2.73
N VAL A 72 -12.67 -17.15 1.43
CA VAL A 72 -13.63 -17.55 0.40
C VAL A 72 -13.71 -19.07 0.26
N THR A 73 -12.59 -19.78 0.22
CA THR A 73 -12.58 -21.21 -0.12
C THR A 73 -12.66 -22.14 1.09
N GLU A 74 -12.01 -21.81 2.21
CA GLU A 74 -11.98 -22.70 3.39
C GLU A 74 -13.07 -22.34 4.40
N LEU A 75 -13.30 -21.04 4.60
CA LEU A 75 -14.35 -20.55 5.50
C LEU A 75 -15.70 -20.34 4.80
N GLU A 76 -15.76 -20.56 3.48
CA GLU A 76 -16.97 -20.47 2.64
C GLU A 76 -17.76 -19.17 2.86
N MET A 77 -17.07 -18.07 3.18
CA MET A 77 -17.74 -16.82 3.50
C MET A 77 -18.19 -16.11 2.24
N GLY A 78 -19.44 -15.65 2.24
CA GLY A 78 -20.00 -14.94 1.09
C GLY A 78 -19.18 -13.70 0.69
N PRO A 79 -19.13 -13.36 -0.61
CA PRO A 79 -18.26 -12.30 -1.14
C PRO A 79 -18.54 -10.92 -0.51
N GLY A 80 -19.79 -10.66 -0.12
CA GLY A 80 -20.19 -9.45 0.60
C GLY A 80 -19.59 -9.35 2.01
N PHE A 81 -19.45 -10.48 2.73
CA PHE A 81 -18.80 -10.51 4.05
C PHE A 81 -17.29 -10.28 3.92
N VAL A 82 -16.64 -10.99 2.98
CA VAL A 82 -15.20 -10.86 2.73
C VAL A 82 -14.84 -9.42 2.38
N THR A 83 -15.60 -8.79 1.47
CA THR A 83 -15.40 -7.38 1.11
C THR A 83 -15.52 -6.45 2.33
N ARG A 84 -16.53 -6.66 3.19
CA ARG A 84 -16.69 -5.88 4.43
C ARG A 84 -15.53 -6.09 5.40
N TYR A 85 -15.06 -7.32 5.55
CA TYR A 85 -13.92 -7.65 6.39
C TYR A 85 -12.67 -6.87 5.96
N PHE A 86 -12.32 -6.87 4.67
CA PHE A 86 -11.16 -6.13 4.17
C PHE A 86 -11.31 -4.61 4.32
N ASN A 87 -12.52 -4.08 4.05
CA ASN A 87 -12.81 -2.66 4.20
C ASN A 87 -12.76 -2.19 5.66
N LEU A 88 -13.07 -3.06 6.63
CA LEU A 88 -12.97 -2.76 8.06
C LEU A 88 -11.56 -3.02 8.63
N ARG A 89 -10.86 -4.03 8.11
CA ARG A 89 -9.51 -4.41 8.56
C ARG A 89 -8.52 -3.28 8.35
N SER A 90 -8.48 -2.66 7.17
CA SER A 90 -7.51 -1.60 6.86
C SER A 90 -7.59 -0.39 7.81
N PRO A 91 -8.76 0.26 8.03
CA PRO A 91 -8.86 1.38 8.97
C PRO A 91 -8.59 0.94 10.42
N PHE A 92 -9.03 -0.26 10.82
CA PHE A 92 -8.78 -0.79 12.16
C PHE A 92 -7.28 -0.94 12.44
N LEU A 93 -6.51 -1.53 11.52
CA LEU A 93 -5.06 -1.66 11.65
C LEU A 93 -4.38 -0.28 11.72
N ARG A 94 -4.83 0.70 10.93
CA ARG A 94 -4.29 2.08 10.98
C ARG A 94 -4.53 2.75 12.34
N ILE A 95 -5.69 2.51 12.97
CA ILE A 95 -5.99 3.01 14.32
C ILE A 95 -5.03 2.38 15.33
N LEU A 96 -4.81 1.06 15.27
CA LEU A 96 -3.87 0.39 16.17
C LEU A 96 -2.46 0.94 16.04
N VAL A 97 -2.01 1.20 14.80
CA VAL A 97 -0.71 1.81 14.54
C VAL A 97 -0.62 3.22 15.15
N PHE A 98 -1.66 4.04 15.03
CA PHE A 98 -1.70 5.36 15.68
C PHE A 98 -1.65 5.25 17.21
N VAL A 99 -2.42 4.33 17.81
CA VAL A 99 -2.39 4.06 19.24
C VAL A 99 -1.00 3.62 19.69
N SER A 100 -0.33 2.76 18.92
CA SER A 100 1.04 2.33 19.22
C SER A 100 2.04 3.49 19.23
N ALA A 101 1.94 4.42 18.27
CA ALA A 101 2.77 5.61 18.23
C ALA A 101 2.50 6.54 19.45
N TYR A 102 1.23 6.73 19.80
CA TYR A 102 0.84 7.54 20.95
C TYR A 102 1.38 6.99 22.29
N ILE A 103 1.27 5.68 22.51
CA ILE A 103 1.80 5.00 23.71
C ILE A 103 3.33 5.13 23.75
N SER A 104 3.99 5.05 22.58
CA SER A 104 5.45 5.17 22.46
C SER A 104 5.97 6.53 22.87
N GLU A 105 5.31 7.59 22.46
CA GLU A 105 5.72 8.94 22.81
C GLU A 105 5.42 9.24 24.29
N SER A 106 4.33 8.67 24.82
CA SER A 106 3.82 9.01 26.15
C SER A 106 4.52 8.29 27.29
N TRP A 107 4.81 6.98 27.17
CA TRP A 107 5.19 6.16 28.31
C TRP A 107 6.44 5.30 28.11
N THR A 108 6.48 4.50 27.05
CA THR A 108 7.43 3.38 26.97
C THR A 108 8.67 3.68 26.14
N GLY A 109 8.61 4.65 25.22
CA GLY A 109 9.63 4.86 24.20
C GLY A 109 9.44 3.93 22.99
N ARG A 110 10.14 4.24 21.89
CA ARG A 110 9.94 3.60 20.57
C ARG A 110 10.38 2.13 20.54
N TYR A 111 11.51 1.81 21.18
CA TYR A 111 12.09 0.47 21.20
C TYR A 111 11.18 -0.63 21.82
N PRO A 112 10.66 -0.48 23.06
CA PRO A 112 9.84 -1.53 23.66
C PRO A 112 8.50 -1.72 22.94
N ILE A 113 7.93 -0.67 22.34
CA ILE A 113 6.73 -0.84 21.51
C ILE A 113 7.03 -1.59 20.24
N LEU A 114 8.14 -1.33 19.56
CA LEU A 114 8.54 -2.14 18.41
C LEU A 114 8.66 -3.63 18.77
N ALA A 115 9.20 -3.94 19.94
CA ALA A 115 9.28 -5.32 20.43
C ALA A 115 7.90 -5.90 20.79
N HIS A 116 7.01 -5.13 21.43
CA HIS A 116 5.67 -5.58 21.82
C HIS A 116 4.69 -5.66 20.65
N THR A 117 4.70 -4.70 19.72
CA THR A 117 3.85 -4.69 18.53
C THR A 117 4.24 -5.81 17.57
N ALA A 118 5.53 -6.15 17.47
CA ALA A 118 5.98 -7.35 16.77
C ALA A 118 5.35 -8.65 17.32
N LEU A 119 5.08 -8.72 18.62
CA LEU A 119 4.45 -9.88 19.26
C LEU A 119 2.92 -9.86 19.14
N THR A 120 2.28 -8.69 19.29
CA THR A 120 0.81 -8.58 19.35
C THR A 120 0.15 -8.42 17.97
N ILE A 121 0.77 -7.68 17.05
CA ILE A 121 0.22 -7.41 15.70
C ILE A 121 0.38 -8.63 14.79
N PHE A 122 1.54 -9.30 14.82
CA PHE A 122 1.74 -10.55 14.07
C PHE A 122 0.85 -11.70 14.57
N GLY A 123 0.52 -11.73 15.87
CA GLY A 123 -0.20 -12.84 16.49
C GLY A 123 -1.73 -12.79 16.39
N ILE A 124 -2.36 -11.60 16.40
CA ILE A 124 -3.82 -11.49 16.62
C ILE A 124 -4.58 -10.87 15.44
N PHE A 125 -4.02 -9.87 14.75
CA PHE A 125 -4.79 -9.05 13.79
C PHE A 125 -4.29 -9.11 12.35
N GLY A 126 -3.21 -9.86 12.14
CA GLY A 126 -2.41 -9.78 10.94
C GLY A 126 -1.45 -8.60 10.98
N THR A 127 -0.42 -8.72 10.17
CA THR A 127 0.67 -7.77 10.02
C THR A 127 0.16 -6.38 9.63
N ALA A 128 0.65 -5.35 10.31
CA ALA A 128 0.51 -3.96 9.92
C ALA A 128 1.91 -3.34 10.03
N GLU A 129 2.27 -2.50 9.06
CA GLU A 129 3.56 -1.81 9.08
C GLU A 129 3.66 -0.92 10.32
N ASN A 130 4.65 -1.20 11.17
CA ASN A 130 4.89 -0.49 12.42
C ASN A 130 5.37 0.93 12.14
N SER A 131 4.54 1.95 12.38
CA SER A 131 4.95 3.36 12.20
C SER A 131 6.14 3.80 13.07
N CYS A 132 6.48 3.04 14.11
CA CYS A 132 7.60 3.38 15.00
C CYS A 132 8.97 3.03 14.39
N ILE A 133 9.05 2.15 13.38
CA ILE A 133 10.34 1.67 12.86
C ILE A 133 11.09 2.75 12.09
N THR A 134 10.35 3.55 11.32
CA THR A 134 10.95 4.62 10.50
C THR A 134 11.57 5.71 11.40
N PRO A 135 10.86 6.31 12.38
CA PRO A 135 11.46 7.24 13.31
C PRO A 135 12.62 6.63 14.12
N PHE A 136 12.49 5.37 14.56
CA PHE A 136 13.55 4.67 15.30
C PHE A 136 14.80 4.43 14.45
N SER A 137 14.65 4.18 13.15
CA SER A 137 15.77 4.05 12.21
C SER A 137 16.54 5.35 12.07
N VAL A 138 15.85 6.50 12.02
CA VAL A 138 16.48 7.83 11.92
C VAL A 138 17.25 8.16 13.18
N GLU A 139 16.74 7.79 14.36
CA GLU A 139 17.43 7.99 15.65
C GLU A 139 18.78 7.29 15.75
N GLN A 140 19.05 6.30 14.89
CA GLN A 140 20.35 5.62 14.88
C GLN A 140 21.44 6.45 14.19
N PHE A 141 21.08 7.41 13.33
CA PHE A 141 22.04 8.25 12.61
C PHE A 141 22.34 9.53 13.39
N LYS A 142 23.59 9.98 13.37
CA LYS A 142 23.98 11.30 13.89
C LYS A 142 23.83 12.34 12.80
N LEU A 143 22.87 13.26 12.97
CA LEU A 143 22.62 14.37 12.06
C LEU A 143 23.31 15.64 12.57
N PRO A 144 23.89 16.48 11.69
CA PRO A 144 23.79 16.45 10.22
C PRO A 144 24.84 15.58 9.50
N GLU A 145 25.85 15.04 10.18
CA GLU A 145 27.02 14.42 9.51
C GLU A 145 26.70 13.15 8.70
N GLN A 146 25.69 12.37 9.10
CA GLN A 146 25.33 11.09 8.45
C GLN A 146 24.07 11.18 7.57
N GLU A 147 23.79 12.35 7.00
CA GLU A 147 22.57 12.56 6.19
C GLU A 147 22.55 11.74 4.89
N VAL A 148 23.70 11.59 4.23
CA VAL A 148 23.82 10.82 2.99
C VAL A 148 23.56 9.34 3.26
N GLU A 149 24.09 8.82 4.36
CA GLU A 149 23.92 7.43 4.77
C GLU A 149 22.47 7.14 5.20
N LYS A 150 21.83 8.07 5.91
CA LYS A 150 20.38 8.03 6.20
C LYS A 150 19.57 7.94 4.89
N ASN A 151 19.85 8.81 3.92
CA ASN A 151 19.14 8.82 2.64
C ASN A 151 19.35 7.52 1.85
N ASN A 152 20.59 7.00 1.84
CA ASN A 152 20.91 5.72 1.23
C ASN A 152 20.19 4.55 1.90
N PHE A 153 20.07 4.55 3.23
CA PHE A 153 19.32 3.56 3.98
C PHE A 153 17.84 3.52 3.55
N PHE A 154 17.18 4.66 3.41
CA PHE A 154 15.79 4.71 2.96
C PHE A 154 15.64 4.27 1.50
N TYR A 155 16.56 4.68 0.63
CA TYR A 155 16.59 4.23 -0.77
C TYR A 155 16.68 2.70 -0.89
N TRP A 156 17.61 2.08 -0.17
CA TRP A 156 17.79 0.64 -0.20
C TRP A 156 16.63 -0.10 0.46
N SER A 157 16.13 0.41 1.59
CA SER A 157 14.94 -0.14 2.27
C SER A 157 13.75 -0.20 1.33
N TYR A 158 13.44 0.91 0.66
CA TYR A 158 12.34 0.97 -0.28
C TYR A 158 12.52 0.02 -1.47
N SER A 159 13.74 -0.05 -2.01
CA SER A 159 14.07 -0.92 -3.13
C SER A 159 13.89 -2.40 -2.78
N VAL A 160 14.40 -2.82 -1.62
CA VAL A 160 14.27 -4.21 -1.16
C VAL A 160 12.84 -4.54 -0.77
N MET A 161 12.10 -3.63 -0.13
CA MET A 161 10.67 -3.83 0.16
C MET A 161 9.84 -4.03 -1.10
N SER A 162 10.13 -3.29 -2.17
CA SER A 162 9.46 -3.43 -3.47
C SER A 162 9.79 -4.79 -4.11
N LEU A 163 11.06 -5.19 -4.13
CA LEU A 163 11.48 -6.49 -4.65
C LEU A 163 10.87 -7.65 -3.84
N ASN A 164 10.81 -7.51 -2.52
CA ASN A 164 10.18 -8.46 -1.63
C ASN A 164 8.67 -8.60 -1.91
N SER A 165 7.98 -7.47 -2.11
CA SER A 165 6.56 -7.47 -2.47
C SER A 165 6.31 -8.19 -3.80
N PHE A 166 7.19 -7.98 -4.78
CA PHE A 166 7.18 -8.72 -6.05
C PHE A 166 7.39 -10.22 -5.83
N ALA A 167 8.41 -10.60 -5.05
CA ALA A 167 8.71 -12.00 -4.75
C ALA A 167 7.54 -12.71 -4.04
N MET A 168 6.87 -12.05 -3.09
CA MET A 168 5.72 -12.62 -2.37
C MET A 168 4.44 -12.67 -3.21
N SER A 169 4.24 -11.76 -4.17
CA SER A 169 3.11 -11.85 -5.11
C SER A 169 3.14 -13.11 -5.96
N ILE A 170 4.33 -13.69 -6.21
CA ILE A 170 4.51 -14.97 -6.90
C ILE A 170 4.62 -16.12 -5.89
N GLY A 171 5.43 -15.93 -4.85
CA GLY A 171 5.77 -16.98 -3.89
C GLY A 171 4.62 -17.40 -2.98
N ALA A 172 3.76 -16.48 -2.55
CA ALA A 172 2.66 -16.82 -1.63
C ALA A 172 1.60 -17.73 -2.28
N PRO A 173 1.13 -17.48 -3.52
CA PRO A 173 0.30 -18.45 -4.25
C PRO A 173 1.00 -19.79 -4.45
N MET A 174 2.30 -19.80 -4.79
CA MET A 174 3.05 -21.06 -4.94
C MET A 174 3.12 -21.86 -3.65
N MET A 175 3.36 -21.22 -2.50
CA MET A 175 3.37 -21.88 -1.19
C MET A 175 2.01 -22.46 -0.82
N ARG A 176 0.92 -21.80 -1.23
CA ARG A 176 -0.43 -22.28 -0.99
C ARG A 176 -0.77 -23.52 -1.82
N ASN A 177 -0.39 -23.54 -3.10
CA ASN A 177 -0.74 -24.64 -4.01
C ASN A 177 0.11 -25.91 -3.78
N MET A 178 0.95 -25.94 -2.74
CA MET A 178 1.71 -27.12 -2.37
C MET A 178 0.85 -28.05 -1.48
N PRO A 179 0.80 -29.35 -1.79
CA PRO A 179 0.01 -30.30 -1.01
C PRO A 179 0.60 -30.45 0.40
N CYS A 180 -0.25 -30.40 1.42
CA CYS A 180 0.15 -30.57 2.82
C CYS A 180 -0.93 -31.30 3.62
N PHE A 181 -0.53 -32.07 4.64
CA PHE A 181 -1.45 -32.76 5.56
C PHE A 181 -2.58 -33.55 4.86
N GLY A 182 -2.32 -34.08 3.66
CA GLY A 182 -3.31 -34.82 2.86
C GLY A 182 -4.35 -33.95 2.13
N ARG A 183 -4.16 -32.63 2.05
CA ARG A 183 -4.95 -31.69 1.24
C ARG A 183 -4.14 -31.20 0.04
N GLU A 184 -4.81 -30.91 -1.07
CA GLU A 184 -4.19 -30.38 -2.30
C GLU A 184 -3.79 -28.90 -2.16
N ASP A 185 -4.62 -28.10 -1.46
CA ASP A 185 -4.33 -26.70 -1.12
C ASP A 185 -3.93 -26.55 0.36
N CYS A 186 -2.81 -25.88 0.61
CA CYS A 186 -2.27 -25.67 1.95
C CYS A 186 -1.99 -24.20 2.30
N TYR A 187 -2.96 -23.59 2.97
CA TYR A 187 -2.80 -22.26 3.56
C TYR A 187 -1.77 -22.20 4.70
N GLY A 188 -1.52 -23.34 5.36
CA GLY A 188 -0.63 -23.44 6.52
C GLY A 188 0.84 -23.19 6.20
N ILE A 189 1.31 -23.51 4.99
CA ILE A 189 2.72 -23.30 4.61
C ILE A 189 3.04 -21.80 4.54
N ALA A 190 2.21 -21.02 3.86
CA ALA A 190 2.42 -19.58 3.75
C ALA A 190 2.31 -18.87 5.11
N LEU A 191 1.35 -19.27 5.95
CA LEU A 191 1.20 -18.75 7.31
C LEU A 191 2.38 -19.16 8.22
N GLY A 192 2.82 -20.41 8.13
CA GLY A 192 3.98 -20.91 8.87
C GLY A 192 5.26 -20.18 8.48
N PHE A 193 5.48 -19.96 7.18
CA PHE A 193 6.60 -19.18 6.67
C PHE A 193 6.60 -17.75 7.24
N ALA A 194 5.45 -17.06 7.21
CA ALA A 194 5.31 -15.71 7.76
C ALA A 194 5.56 -15.67 9.28
N GLY A 195 5.09 -16.68 10.02
CA GLY A 195 5.27 -16.77 11.47
C GLY A 195 6.71 -17.10 11.89
N VAL A 196 7.36 -18.06 11.22
CA VAL A 196 8.74 -18.47 11.50
C VAL A 196 9.71 -17.33 11.17
N THR A 197 9.55 -16.68 10.03
CA THR A 197 10.41 -15.55 9.66
C THR A 197 10.24 -14.38 10.63
N ALA A 198 9.02 -14.04 11.03
CA ALA A 198 8.75 -13.03 12.05
C ALA A 198 9.37 -13.38 13.41
N ALA A 199 9.30 -14.65 13.84
CA ALA A 199 9.93 -15.09 15.08
C ALA A 199 11.46 -14.97 15.03
N ILE A 200 12.09 -15.36 13.90
CA ILE A 200 13.54 -15.24 13.70
C ILE A 200 13.96 -13.77 13.78
N VAL A 201 13.26 -12.87 13.08
CA VAL A 201 13.66 -11.46 13.05
C VAL A 201 13.46 -10.78 14.40
N LEU A 202 12.44 -11.18 15.16
CA LEU A 202 12.22 -10.71 16.52
C LEU A 202 13.40 -11.11 17.43
N VAL A 203 13.88 -12.35 17.34
CA VAL A 203 15.05 -12.80 18.10
C VAL A 203 16.29 -11.98 17.73
N ILE A 204 16.51 -11.73 16.43
CA ILE A 204 17.63 -10.89 15.96
C ILE A 204 17.49 -9.47 16.50
N PHE A 205 16.29 -8.89 16.47
CA PHE A 205 16.03 -7.53 16.94
C PHE A 205 16.25 -7.40 18.45
N ILE A 206 15.77 -8.36 19.25
CA ILE A 206 16.01 -8.40 20.69
C ILE A 206 17.50 -8.59 20.98
N ALA A 207 18.19 -9.46 20.24
CA ALA A 207 19.63 -9.66 20.39
C ALA A 207 20.41 -8.37 20.08
N ALA A 208 19.97 -7.58 19.10
CA ALA A 208 20.58 -6.29 18.74
C ALA A 208 20.31 -5.15 19.73
N SER A 209 19.45 -5.38 20.73
CA SER A 209 19.06 -4.40 21.77
C SER A 209 20.19 -3.57 22.38
N PRO A 210 21.37 -4.13 22.72
CA PRO A 210 22.46 -3.38 23.32
C PRO A 210 23.12 -2.34 22.39
N TRP A 211 22.99 -2.52 21.07
CA TRP A 211 23.61 -1.66 20.07
C TRP A 211 22.72 -0.52 19.59
N PHE A 212 21.46 -0.50 20.01
CA PHE A 212 20.54 0.57 19.65
C PHE A 212 20.75 1.83 20.49
N HIS A 213 20.76 2.97 19.81
CA HIS A 213 20.52 4.25 20.46
C HIS A 213 19.02 4.36 20.79
N LYS A 214 18.69 4.46 22.07
CA LYS A 214 17.31 4.51 22.57
C LYS A 214 17.04 5.89 23.14
N ALA A 215 16.41 6.75 22.35
CA ALA A 215 16.03 8.09 22.79
C ALA A 215 14.98 8.01 23.92
N PRO A 216 15.08 8.87 24.96
CA PRO A 216 14.05 8.95 25.98
C PRO A 216 12.74 9.48 25.38
N PRO A 217 11.57 9.09 25.91
CA PRO A 217 10.28 9.61 25.44
C PRO A 217 10.19 11.12 25.67
N VAL A 218 9.83 11.87 24.63
CA VAL A 218 9.75 13.36 24.63
C VAL A 218 8.49 13.88 25.37
N GLY A 219 7.73 12.98 26.01
CA GLY A 219 6.47 13.27 26.69
C GLY A 219 5.31 13.41 25.71
N ASN A 220 4.13 13.71 26.24
CA ASN A 220 2.87 13.68 25.48
C ASN A 220 2.68 14.89 24.55
N VAL A 221 3.48 14.99 23.48
CA VAL A 221 3.39 16.07 22.48
C VAL A 221 2.06 15.99 21.73
N THR A 222 1.66 14.80 21.28
CA THR A 222 0.40 14.57 20.55
C THR A 222 -0.82 14.96 21.39
N GLY A 223 -0.87 14.58 22.66
CA GLY A 223 -1.96 14.95 23.58
C GLY A 223 -1.98 16.44 23.89
N ARG A 224 -0.81 17.08 24.05
CA ARG A 224 -0.74 18.55 24.14
C ARG A 224 -1.31 19.19 22.88
N ALA A 225 -0.94 18.72 21.68
CA ALA A 225 -1.41 19.26 20.41
C ALA A 225 -2.94 19.14 20.25
N LEU A 226 -3.51 17.98 20.60
CA LEU A 226 -4.95 17.76 20.61
C LEU A 226 -5.67 18.66 21.61
N SER A 227 -5.11 18.83 22.81
CA SER A 227 -5.64 19.76 23.82
C SER A 227 -5.63 21.20 23.31
N CYS A 228 -4.51 21.65 22.73
CA CYS A 228 -4.37 22.98 22.17
C CYS A 228 -5.38 23.23 21.05
N LEU A 229 -5.55 22.27 20.14
CA LEU A 229 -6.56 22.32 19.08
C LEU A 229 -7.98 22.42 19.67
N PHE A 230 -8.29 21.58 20.66
CA PHE A 230 -9.60 21.57 21.32
C PHE A 230 -9.90 22.91 22.00
N PHE A 231 -8.95 23.47 22.74
CA PHE A 231 -9.11 24.78 23.38
C PHE A 231 -9.21 25.92 22.36
N GLY A 232 -8.45 25.88 21.26
CA GLY A 232 -8.57 26.87 20.19
C GLY A 232 -9.95 26.87 19.53
N VAL A 233 -10.47 25.69 19.19
CA VAL A 233 -11.83 25.57 18.63
C VAL A 233 -12.88 26.00 19.66
N LYS A 234 -12.79 25.52 20.90
CA LYS A 234 -13.73 25.85 21.97
C LYS A 234 -13.76 27.36 22.25
N ASN A 235 -12.60 27.99 22.37
CA ASN A 235 -12.49 29.42 22.67
C ASN A 235 -12.92 30.27 21.49
N CYS A 236 -12.59 29.88 20.25
CA CYS A 236 -13.09 30.57 19.06
C CYS A 236 -14.63 30.51 18.94
N LEU A 237 -15.25 29.41 19.37
CA LEU A 237 -16.71 29.25 19.36
C LEU A 237 -17.40 29.98 20.52
N THR A 238 -16.71 30.16 21.65
CA THR A 238 -17.29 30.73 22.88
C THR A 238 -17.04 32.24 22.99
N HIS A 239 -15.89 32.74 22.54
CA HIS A 239 -15.54 34.15 22.62
C HIS A 239 -16.04 34.96 21.42
N ARG A 240 -16.41 36.22 21.67
CA ARG A 240 -16.73 37.18 20.60
C ARG A 240 -15.45 37.46 19.79
N ARG A 241 -15.59 37.67 18.49
CA ARG A 241 -14.48 37.93 17.57
C ARG A 241 -13.61 39.09 18.10
N ASN A 242 -12.34 38.80 18.43
CA ASN A 242 -11.39 39.77 18.93
C ASN A 242 -10.62 40.33 17.73
N PRO A 243 -10.60 41.64 17.48
CA PRO A 243 -9.89 42.24 16.35
C PRO A 243 -8.37 42.06 16.39
N GLU A 244 -7.77 41.74 17.54
CA GLU A 244 -6.32 41.47 17.64
C GLU A 244 -5.91 40.10 17.09
N TYR A 245 -6.83 39.12 17.02
CA TYR A 245 -6.52 37.78 16.54
C TYR A 245 -6.76 37.65 15.03
N THR A 246 -5.70 37.30 14.30
CA THR A 246 -5.74 37.15 12.83
C THR A 246 -6.16 35.74 12.43
N HIS A 247 -5.83 34.73 13.24
CA HIS A 247 -6.15 33.34 13.01
C HIS A 247 -6.96 32.76 14.18
N TRP A 248 -7.92 31.88 13.90
CA TRP A 248 -8.80 31.29 14.93
C TRP A 248 -8.05 30.45 15.98
N MET A 249 -6.84 29.99 15.64
CA MET A 249 -5.98 29.23 16.56
C MET A 249 -5.35 30.14 17.64
N ASP A 250 -5.29 31.46 17.43
CA ASP A 250 -4.69 32.41 18.39
C ASP A 250 -5.44 32.40 19.74
N TYR A 251 -6.73 32.07 19.72
CA TYR A 251 -7.56 31.87 20.91
C TYR A 251 -7.09 30.73 21.84
N ALA A 252 -6.18 29.85 21.39
CA ALA A 252 -5.56 28.85 22.25
C ALA A 252 -4.44 29.40 23.13
N GLN A 253 -3.89 30.59 22.82
CA GLN A 253 -2.88 31.24 23.66
C GLN A 253 -3.45 31.59 25.04
N ASP A 254 -4.73 31.98 25.09
CA ASP A 254 -5.47 32.28 26.33
C ASP A 254 -5.59 31.07 27.30
N SER A 255 -5.27 29.86 26.83
CA SER A 255 -5.40 28.61 27.61
C SER A 255 -4.08 28.11 28.21
N GLY A 256 -2.99 28.88 28.10
CA GLY A 256 -1.68 28.54 28.70
C GLY A 256 -0.79 27.63 27.84
N HIS A 257 -1.07 27.51 26.54
CA HIS A 257 -0.19 26.85 25.58
C HIS A 257 0.88 27.82 25.04
N SER A 258 2.09 27.34 24.73
CA SER A 258 3.16 28.20 24.19
C SER A 258 2.83 28.72 22.79
N GLU A 259 3.24 29.94 22.48
CA GLU A 259 3.02 30.56 21.16
C GLU A 259 3.63 29.73 20.03
N GLU A 260 4.83 29.19 20.23
CA GLU A 260 5.51 28.28 19.28
C GLU A 260 4.63 27.08 18.90
N MET A 261 3.93 26.51 19.88
CA MET A 261 3.09 25.35 19.67
C MET A 261 1.82 25.70 18.88
N VAL A 262 1.22 26.85 19.16
CA VAL A 262 0.08 27.38 18.40
C VAL A 262 0.49 27.62 16.95
N ASP A 263 1.66 28.22 16.71
CA ASP A 263 2.16 28.45 15.36
C ASP A 263 2.48 27.16 14.62
N VAL A 264 3.10 26.18 15.28
CA VAL A 264 3.31 24.83 14.69
C VAL A 264 1.98 24.20 14.27
N ILE A 265 0.92 24.31 15.09
CA ILE A 265 -0.40 23.77 14.76
C ILE A 265 -1.02 24.50 13.56
N LYS A 266 -0.89 25.84 13.45
CA LYS A 266 -1.36 26.59 12.28
C LYS A 266 -0.70 26.10 10.99
N HIS A 267 0.63 25.97 11.00
CA HIS A 267 1.37 25.46 9.84
C HIS A 267 0.96 24.03 9.51
N LEU A 268 0.81 23.17 10.53
CA LEU A 268 0.35 21.80 10.36
C LEU A 268 -1.03 21.73 9.70
N LEU A 269 -2.00 22.54 10.15
CA LEU A 269 -3.35 22.59 9.57
C LEU A 269 -3.33 23.02 8.10
N ASN A 270 -2.51 24.02 7.75
CA ASN A 270 -2.32 24.44 6.36
C ASN A 270 -1.68 23.31 5.52
N MET A 271 -0.70 22.60 6.07
CA MET A 271 -0.13 21.43 5.40
C MET A 271 -1.15 20.30 5.23
N MET A 272 -2.04 20.05 6.20
CA MET A 272 -3.10 19.04 6.07
C MET A 272 -4.02 19.33 4.89
N VAL A 273 -4.36 20.61 4.65
CA VAL A 273 -5.14 21.00 3.45
C VAL A 273 -4.37 20.68 2.17
N LEU A 274 -3.06 20.93 2.14
CA LEU A 274 -2.20 20.59 1.00
C LEU A 274 -2.10 19.07 0.75
N LEU A 275 -2.28 18.25 1.79
CA LEU A 275 -2.24 16.78 1.71
C LEU A 275 -3.59 16.15 1.30
N LEU A 276 -4.71 16.89 1.33
CA LEU A 276 -6.04 16.36 0.95
C LEU A 276 -6.08 15.69 -0.44
N PRO A 277 -5.48 16.26 -1.50
CA PRO A 277 -5.45 15.60 -2.80
C PRO A 277 -4.78 14.21 -2.75
N LEU A 278 -3.79 14.00 -1.89
CA LEU A 278 -3.11 12.71 -1.76
C LEU A 278 -4.04 11.61 -1.24
N SER A 279 -5.07 11.97 -0.46
CA SER A 279 -6.13 11.03 -0.08
C SER A 279 -6.97 10.59 -1.28
N VAL A 280 -7.26 11.51 -2.20
CA VAL A 280 -7.95 11.18 -3.47
C VAL A 280 -7.07 10.25 -4.30
N TYR A 281 -5.77 10.56 -4.41
CA TYR A 281 -4.81 9.66 -5.06
C TYR A 281 -4.83 8.26 -4.45
N ALA A 282 -4.80 8.12 -3.12
CA ALA A 282 -4.83 6.82 -2.46
C ALA A 282 -6.11 6.03 -2.75
N GLY A 283 -7.27 6.71 -2.78
CA GLY A 283 -8.54 6.09 -3.14
C GLY A 283 -8.57 5.62 -4.58
N VAL A 284 -8.12 6.46 -5.51
CA VAL A 284 -8.02 6.12 -6.94
C VAL A 284 -7.00 5.00 -7.15
N TYR A 285 -5.82 5.07 -6.54
CA TYR A 285 -4.82 4.02 -6.59
C TYR A 285 -5.41 2.68 -6.10
N GLY A 286 -6.19 2.67 -5.02
CA GLY A 286 -6.86 1.46 -4.51
C GLY A 286 -7.80 0.75 -5.51
N LEU A 287 -8.28 1.44 -6.54
CA LEU A 287 -9.12 0.83 -7.59
C LEU A 287 -8.36 -0.20 -8.43
N HIS A 288 -7.03 -0.15 -8.48
CA HIS A 288 -6.24 -1.15 -9.22
C HIS A 288 -6.37 -2.55 -8.64
N ALA A 289 -6.50 -2.69 -7.32
CA ALA A 289 -6.59 -3.98 -6.64
C ALA A 289 -7.99 -4.61 -6.72
N SER A 290 -9.00 -3.85 -7.17
CA SER A 290 -10.41 -4.28 -7.20
C SER A 290 -11.01 -4.17 -8.60
N ARG A 291 -11.20 -2.95 -9.11
CA ARG A 291 -11.83 -2.71 -10.41
C ARG A 291 -10.99 -3.18 -11.58
N TRP A 292 -9.67 -2.98 -11.53
CA TRP A 292 -8.82 -3.47 -12.62
C TRP A 292 -8.72 -4.99 -12.58
N LEU A 293 -8.72 -5.59 -11.40
CA LEU A 293 -8.76 -7.04 -11.25
C LEU A 293 -10.04 -7.63 -11.85
N ASP A 294 -11.21 -7.03 -11.59
CA ASP A 294 -12.49 -7.41 -12.21
C ASP A 294 -12.44 -7.27 -13.75
N LEU A 295 -11.86 -6.17 -14.26
CA LEU A 295 -11.64 -5.99 -15.69
C LEU A 295 -10.73 -7.09 -16.27
N GLN A 296 -9.66 -7.47 -15.57
CA GLN A 296 -8.73 -8.52 -15.99
C GLN A 296 -9.39 -9.89 -16.06
N TYR A 297 -10.30 -10.22 -15.13
CA TYR A 297 -11.09 -11.47 -15.21
C TYR A 297 -11.96 -11.57 -16.47
N ARG A 298 -12.31 -10.43 -17.09
CA ARG A 298 -13.09 -10.38 -18.34
C ARG A 298 -12.23 -10.39 -19.60
N MET A 299 -10.90 -10.34 -19.44
CA MET A 299 -9.94 -10.44 -20.53
C MET A 299 -9.48 -11.89 -20.70
N ASN A 300 -8.97 -12.22 -21.88
CA ASN A 300 -8.57 -13.60 -22.25
C ASN A 300 -7.30 -14.11 -21.53
N GLY A 301 -6.58 -13.27 -20.77
CA GLY A 301 -5.43 -13.67 -19.92
C GLY A 301 -4.22 -14.26 -20.64
N TYR A 302 -4.29 -14.47 -21.95
CA TYR A 302 -3.30 -15.17 -22.75
C TYR A 302 -2.15 -14.25 -23.18
N LEU A 303 -0.91 -14.63 -22.85
CA LEU A 303 0.29 -13.95 -23.28
C LEU A 303 0.89 -14.68 -24.49
N PRO A 304 0.68 -14.19 -25.73
CA PRO A 304 1.16 -14.87 -26.94
C PRO A 304 2.69 -14.98 -27.03
N LEU A 305 3.42 -14.19 -26.24
CA LEU A 305 4.88 -14.22 -26.17
C LEU A 305 5.45 -15.42 -25.38
N PHE A 306 4.69 -15.97 -24.43
CA PHE A 306 5.18 -16.99 -23.50
C PHE A 306 4.36 -18.28 -23.52
N ASP A 307 3.34 -18.36 -24.39
CA ASP A 307 2.35 -19.45 -24.44
C ASP A 307 1.83 -19.85 -23.06
N TYR A 308 1.65 -18.84 -22.21
CA TYR A 308 1.25 -18.97 -20.81
C TYR A 308 0.01 -18.11 -20.61
N ALA A 309 -1.05 -18.65 -20.00
CA ALA A 309 -2.12 -17.79 -19.53
C ALA A 309 -1.89 -17.43 -18.07
N LEU A 310 -1.86 -16.13 -17.87
CA LEU A 310 -1.68 -15.52 -16.59
C LEU A 310 -3.05 -15.41 -15.92
N LYS A 311 -3.13 -15.86 -14.67
CA LYS A 311 -4.35 -15.67 -13.89
C LYS A 311 -4.47 -14.19 -13.49
N ALA A 312 -5.70 -13.66 -13.44
CA ALA A 312 -5.90 -12.23 -13.20
C ALA A 312 -5.36 -11.76 -11.83
N ASP A 313 -5.47 -12.58 -10.79
CA ASP A 313 -4.91 -12.32 -9.46
C ASP A 313 -3.37 -12.34 -9.44
N GLU A 314 -2.73 -13.11 -10.32
CA GLU A 314 -1.29 -13.18 -10.43
C GLU A 314 -0.71 -11.90 -11.03
N LEU A 315 -1.44 -11.20 -11.91
CA LEU A 315 -0.93 -10.01 -12.59
C LEU A 315 -0.54 -8.88 -11.60
N GLN A 316 -0.96 -8.91 -10.33
CA GLN A 316 -0.59 -7.89 -9.33
C GLN A 316 0.93 -7.75 -9.07
N TRP A 317 1.77 -8.72 -9.49
CA TRP A 317 3.23 -8.62 -9.34
C TRP A 317 3.86 -7.48 -10.15
N TYR A 318 3.24 -6.99 -11.24
CA TYR A 318 3.86 -5.93 -12.06
C TYR A 318 4.04 -4.63 -11.29
N ASN A 319 3.15 -4.33 -10.35
CA ASN A 319 3.14 -3.05 -9.63
C ASN A 319 4.39 -2.87 -8.75
N PRO A 320 4.73 -3.80 -7.83
CA PRO A 320 5.98 -3.70 -7.07
C PRO A 320 7.23 -3.77 -7.96
N LEU A 321 7.19 -4.51 -9.08
CA LEU A 321 8.31 -4.57 -10.03
C LEU A 321 8.55 -3.22 -10.74
N LEU A 322 7.48 -2.60 -11.25
CA LEU A 322 7.54 -1.28 -11.87
C LEU A 322 7.99 -0.23 -10.86
N THR A 323 7.53 -0.32 -9.61
CA THR A 323 7.93 0.57 -8.53
C THR A 323 9.44 0.47 -8.26
N PHE A 324 9.96 -0.77 -8.14
CA PHE A 324 11.39 -1.02 -7.99
C PHE A 324 12.23 -0.44 -9.14
N ALA A 325 11.75 -0.54 -10.38
CA ALA A 325 12.45 -0.01 -11.54
C ALA A 325 12.30 1.53 -11.68
N MET A 326 11.12 2.07 -11.40
CA MET A 326 10.78 3.47 -11.65
C MET A 326 11.30 4.42 -10.58
N VAL A 327 11.33 4.05 -9.31
CA VAL A 327 11.85 4.94 -8.25
C VAL A 327 13.31 5.35 -8.46
N PRO A 328 14.28 4.43 -8.67
CA PRO A 328 15.66 4.83 -8.96
C PRO A 328 15.77 5.61 -10.27
N THR A 329 15.01 5.22 -11.30
CA THR A 329 14.97 5.92 -12.60
C THR A 329 14.46 7.35 -12.44
N ALA A 330 13.40 7.55 -11.65
CA ALA A 330 12.81 8.85 -11.39
C ALA A 330 13.80 9.77 -10.67
N ILE A 331 14.46 9.28 -9.62
CA ILE A 331 15.39 10.07 -8.81
C ILE A 331 16.68 10.40 -9.58
N LYS A 332 17.26 9.43 -10.29
CA LYS A 332 18.57 9.61 -10.94
C LYS A 332 18.50 10.18 -12.36
N ILE A 333 17.41 9.92 -13.09
CA ILE A 333 17.32 10.25 -14.51
C ILE A 333 16.23 11.29 -14.75
N ILE A 334 14.98 10.99 -14.36
CA ILE A 334 13.81 11.82 -14.74
C ILE A 334 13.83 13.16 -14.02
N PHE A 335 13.94 13.20 -12.68
CA PHE A 335 13.91 14.45 -11.91
C PHE A 335 15.09 15.37 -12.25
N PRO A 336 16.35 14.90 -12.34
CA PRO A 336 17.47 15.74 -12.76
C PRO A 336 17.30 16.26 -14.20
N TRP A 337 16.75 15.45 -15.11
CA TRP A 337 16.43 15.90 -16.47
C TRP A 337 15.35 16.98 -16.49
N MET A 338 14.25 16.81 -15.73
CA MET A 338 13.17 17.81 -15.64
C MET A 338 13.63 19.10 -14.96
N ARG A 339 14.55 19.00 -13.98
CA ARG A 339 15.19 20.15 -13.31
C ARG A 339 16.07 20.92 -14.31
N ARG A 340 16.91 20.23 -15.10
CA ARG A 340 17.73 20.86 -16.16
C ARG A 340 16.90 21.61 -17.20
N LYS A 341 15.70 21.11 -17.51
CA LYS A 341 14.79 21.73 -18.47
C LYS A 341 13.84 22.78 -17.86
N ARG A 342 13.91 23.02 -16.54
CA ARG A 342 13.03 23.94 -15.78
C ARG A 342 11.52 23.65 -15.94
N ILE A 343 11.13 22.40 -16.21
CA ILE A 343 9.73 22.04 -16.45
C ILE A 343 8.99 21.81 -15.12
N LEU A 344 9.64 21.21 -14.11
CA LEU A 344 9.05 20.90 -12.79
C LEU A 344 10.07 21.14 -11.65
N PRO A 345 10.44 22.38 -11.34
CA PRO A 345 11.51 22.66 -10.38
C PRO A 345 11.11 22.36 -8.92
N ARG A 346 9.85 22.61 -8.55
CA ARG A 346 9.35 22.47 -7.16
C ARG A 346 8.75 21.10 -6.89
N TYR A 347 8.78 20.67 -5.61
CA TYR A 347 8.16 19.42 -5.16
C TYR A 347 6.68 19.33 -5.50
N LEU A 348 5.92 20.41 -5.32
CA LEU A 348 4.48 20.44 -5.63
C LEU A 348 4.19 20.19 -7.11
N HIS A 349 5.05 20.64 -8.02
CA HIS A 349 4.88 20.38 -9.46
C HIS A 349 4.98 18.89 -9.79
N LYS A 350 5.85 18.14 -9.09
CA LYS A 350 5.96 16.68 -9.25
C LYS A 350 4.67 15.98 -8.80
N VAL A 351 4.06 16.45 -7.72
CA VAL A 351 2.77 15.95 -7.23
C VAL A 351 1.68 16.19 -8.27
N ILE A 352 1.55 17.42 -8.78
CA ILE A 352 0.57 17.77 -9.83
C ILE A 352 0.78 16.91 -11.09
N PHE A 353 2.03 16.74 -11.53
CA PHE A 353 2.36 15.88 -12.66
C PHE A 353 1.89 14.44 -12.45
N GLY A 354 2.07 13.89 -11.25
CA GLY A 354 1.54 12.57 -10.88
C GLY A 354 0.01 12.49 -11.00
N PHE A 355 -0.72 13.50 -10.54
CA PHE A 355 -2.19 13.55 -10.70
C PHE A 355 -2.63 13.60 -12.17
N VAL A 356 -1.93 14.35 -13.01
CA VAL A 356 -2.23 14.41 -14.46
C VAL A 356 -2.00 13.05 -15.11
N LEU A 357 -0.89 12.38 -14.82
CA LEU A 357 -0.62 11.02 -15.32
C LEU A 357 -1.65 10.00 -14.82
N MET A 358 -2.13 10.15 -13.59
CA MET A 358 -3.19 9.31 -13.04
C MET A 358 -4.48 9.48 -13.85
N ILE A 359 -4.91 10.72 -14.12
CA ILE A 359 -6.11 10.99 -14.93
C ILE A 359 -5.98 10.35 -16.32
N ILE A 360 -4.83 10.53 -16.98
CA ILE A 360 -4.57 9.95 -18.30
C ILE A 360 -4.67 8.42 -18.24
N THR A 361 -4.04 7.79 -17.25
CA THR A 361 -4.10 6.33 -17.06
C THR A 361 -5.55 5.83 -16.93
N TYR A 362 -6.38 6.52 -16.15
CA TYR A 362 -7.78 6.11 -15.97
C TYR A 362 -8.64 6.31 -17.21
N LEU A 363 -8.35 7.33 -18.04
CA LEU A 363 -9.01 7.47 -19.35
C LEU A 363 -8.67 6.28 -20.26
N PHE A 364 -7.41 5.81 -20.25
CA PHE A 364 -7.03 4.60 -21.00
C PHE A 364 -7.74 3.36 -20.48
N VAL A 365 -7.84 3.19 -19.16
CA VAL A 365 -8.54 2.06 -18.55
C VAL A 365 -10.03 2.07 -18.92
N ASP A 366 -10.67 3.24 -18.92
CA ASP A 366 -12.09 3.37 -19.28
C ASP A 366 -12.33 3.00 -20.75
N VAL A 367 -11.45 3.43 -21.66
CA VAL A 367 -11.49 3.01 -23.07
C VAL A 367 -11.33 1.49 -23.20
N ILE A 368 -10.40 0.87 -22.48
CA ILE A 368 -10.23 -0.58 -22.48
C ILE A 368 -11.48 -1.28 -21.94
N ALA A 369 -12.03 -0.78 -20.83
CA ALA A 369 -13.25 -1.33 -20.23
C ALA A 369 -14.43 -1.27 -21.22
N TYR A 370 -14.59 -0.17 -21.93
CA TYR A 370 -15.59 -0.04 -22.99
C TYR A 370 -15.39 -1.05 -24.12
N LEU A 371 -14.15 -1.26 -24.56
CA LEU A 371 -13.82 -2.25 -25.60
C LEU A 371 -14.06 -3.70 -25.14
N VAL A 372 -13.84 -3.99 -23.86
CA VAL A 372 -14.11 -5.30 -23.28
C VAL A 372 -15.61 -5.54 -23.15
N GLU A 373 -16.38 -4.57 -22.65
CA GLU A 373 -17.83 -4.67 -22.49
C GLU A 373 -18.56 -4.79 -23.83
N THR A 374 -18.05 -4.14 -24.88
CA THR A 374 -18.63 -4.28 -26.24
C THR A 374 -18.34 -5.64 -26.88
N ARG A 375 -17.24 -6.30 -26.52
CA ARG A 375 -16.92 -7.66 -26.99
C ARG A 375 -17.58 -8.76 -26.15
N ASN A 376 -17.63 -8.55 -24.84
CA ASN A 376 -18.12 -9.50 -23.83
C ASN A 376 -19.12 -8.77 -22.90
N PRO A 377 -20.34 -8.44 -23.37
CA PRO A 377 -21.31 -7.71 -22.54
C PRO A 377 -21.81 -8.57 -21.38
N MET A 378 -21.88 -8.00 -20.18
CA MET A 378 -22.57 -8.68 -19.08
C MET A 378 -24.08 -8.71 -19.36
N PRO A 379 -24.76 -9.84 -19.14
CA PRO A 379 -26.20 -9.89 -19.24
C PRO A 379 -26.83 -8.99 -18.18
N ARG A 380 -27.77 -8.12 -18.59
CA ARG A 380 -28.58 -7.34 -17.65
C ARG A 380 -29.59 -8.26 -16.98
N LEU A 381 -29.26 -8.70 -15.77
CA LEU A 381 -30.10 -9.62 -14.99
C LEU A 381 -31.23 -8.87 -14.29
N SER A 382 -32.46 -9.38 -14.40
CA SER A 382 -33.57 -8.94 -13.55
C SER A 382 -33.44 -9.57 -12.16
N SER A 383 -34.10 -9.04 -11.13
CA SER A 383 -34.04 -9.57 -9.76
C SER A 383 -34.49 -11.04 -9.60
N SER A 384 -35.02 -11.68 -10.65
CA SER A 384 -35.42 -13.09 -10.68
C SER A 384 -34.48 -13.99 -11.50
N GLN A 385 -33.39 -13.43 -12.04
CA GLN A 385 -32.46 -14.14 -12.92
C GLN A 385 -31.05 -14.11 -12.33
N SER A 386 -30.30 -15.17 -12.55
CA SER A 386 -28.88 -15.29 -12.22
C SER A 386 -28.11 -15.67 -13.48
N ALA A 387 -26.85 -15.27 -13.57
CA ALA A 387 -25.96 -15.69 -14.65
C ALA A 387 -24.82 -16.56 -14.12
N VAL A 388 -24.45 -17.58 -14.87
CA VAL A 388 -23.26 -18.39 -14.58
C VAL A 388 -22.24 -18.13 -15.67
N GLN A 389 -21.06 -17.68 -15.28
CA GLN A 389 -19.95 -17.44 -16.18
C GLN A 389 -18.87 -18.50 -15.94
N LEU A 390 -18.51 -19.20 -17.01
CA LEU A 390 -17.39 -20.14 -17.02
C LEU A 390 -16.23 -19.55 -17.79
N LEU A 391 -15.07 -19.61 -17.14
CA LEU A 391 -13.78 -19.29 -17.71
C LEU A 391 -13.12 -20.58 -18.18
N GLY A 392 -12.75 -20.63 -19.45
CA GLY A 392 -12.06 -21.77 -20.04
C GLY A 392 -10.62 -21.87 -19.57
N GLY A 393 -10.19 -23.09 -19.25
CA GLY A 393 -8.78 -23.42 -19.11
C GLY A 393 -8.02 -23.28 -20.43
N ILE A 394 -6.69 -23.39 -20.38
CA ILE A 394 -5.78 -23.00 -21.46
C ILE A 394 -5.21 -24.21 -22.20
N GLU A 395 -5.35 -25.43 -21.66
CA GLU A 395 -4.99 -26.62 -22.43
C GLU A 395 -5.92 -26.71 -23.65
N GLY A 396 -5.32 -26.75 -24.84
CA GLY A 396 -5.88 -26.39 -26.15
C GLY A 396 -7.06 -27.21 -26.69
N GLN A 397 -8.03 -27.55 -25.87
CA GLN A 397 -9.31 -28.08 -26.27
C GLN A 397 -10.43 -27.17 -25.77
N SER A 398 -11.32 -26.82 -26.70
CA SER A 398 -12.60 -26.23 -26.34
C SER A 398 -13.41 -27.26 -25.55
N VAL A 399 -13.77 -26.93 -24.31
CA VAL A 399 -14.53 -27.84 -23.45
C VAL A 399 -16.02 -27.58 -23.65
N ASP A 400 -16.74 -28.62 -24.05
CA ASP A 400 -18.19 -28.58 -24.08
C ASP A 400 -18.71 -28.76 -22.66
N VAL A 401 -19.35 -27.72 -22.13
CA VAL A 401 -19.95 -27.73 -20.81
C VAL A 401 -21.47 -27.75 -20.93
N TYR A 402 -22.07 -28.66 -20.18
CA TYR A 402 -23.50 -28.86 -20.09
C TYR A 402 -23.99 -28.43 -18.72
N LEU A 403 -24.98 -27.56 -18.71
CA LEU A 403 -25.66 -27.09 -17.52
C LEU A 403 -27.05 -27.73 -17.44
N THR A 404 -27.27 -28.55 -16.41
CA THR A 404 -28.53 -29.28 -16.18
C THR A 404 -29.18 -28.85 -14.87
N GLY A 405 -30.51 -28.75 -14.84
CA GLY A 405 -31.27 -28.35 -13.65
C GLY A 405 -32.72 -28.82 -13.70
N PRO A 406 -33.46 -28.77 -12.57
CA PRO A 406 -34.83 -29.26 -12.50
C PRO A 406 -35.76 -28.46 -13.42
N GLY A 407 -36.26 -29.12 -14.47
CA GLY A 407 -37.18 -28.55 -15.46
C GLY A 407 -36.53 -27.77 -16.60
N VAL A 408 -35.19 -27.73 -16.70
CA VAL A 408 -34.45 -27.01 -17.76
C VAL A 408 -33.73 -28.03 -18.66
N PRO A 409 -33.93 -27.99 -20.00
CA PRO A 409 -33.19 -28.86 -20.92
C PRO A 409 -31.69 -28.55 -20.85
N ALA A 410 -30.84 -29.57 -21.04
CA ALA A 410 -29.38 -29.42 -20.94
C ALA A 410 -28.87 -28.31 -21.86
N LEU A 411 -28.41 -27.20 -21.28
CA LEU A 411 -27.89 -26.06 -22.02
C LEU A 411 -26.40 -26.31 -22.29
N LYS A 412 -26.05 -26.52 -23.56
CA LYS A 412 -24.67 -26.69 -24.00
C LYS A 412 -24.05 -25.34 -24.36
N LYS A 413 -22.88 -25.02 -23.79
CA LYS A 413 -21.97 -24.01 -24.35
C LYS A 413 -20.58 -24.59 -24.49
N THR A 414 -19.95 -24.28 -25.62
CA THR A 414 -18.56 -24.61 -25.88
C THR A 414 -17.71 -23.47 -25.32
N VAL A 415 -16.84 -23.78 -24.36
CA VAL A 415 -15.91 -22.82 -23.79
C VAL A 415 -14.61 -22.89 -24.60
N PRO A 416 -14.23 -21.85 -25.34
CA PRO A 416 -12.97 -21.85 -26.07
C PRO A 416 -11.77 -21.82 -25.10
N PRO A 417 -10.60 -22.34 -25.50
CA PRO A 417 -9.39 -22.25 -24.69
C PRO A 417 -9.02 -20.79 -24.44
N GLY A 418 -8.84 -20.40 -23.17
CA GLY A 418 -8.64 -19.01 -22.77
C GLY A 418 -9.83 -18.07 -23.05
N GLY A 419 -11.00 -18.63 -23.37
CA GLY A 419 -12.23 -17.92 -23.64
C GLY A 419 -13.24 -18.02 -22.49
N MET A 420 -14.40 -17.42 -22.69
CA MET A 420 -15.44 -17.34 -21.66
C MET A 420 -16.79 -17.75 -22.26
N ALA A 421 -17.60 -18.46 -21.48
CA ALA A 421 -18.98 -18.74 -21.82
C ALA A 421 -19.89 -18.35 -20.65
N THR A 422 -21.00 -17.66 -20.92
CA THR A 422 -21.92 -17.17 -19.88
C THR A 422 -23.33 -17.69 -20.15
N TRP A 423 -24.05 -18.20 -19.17
CA TRP A 423 -25.48 -18.47 -19.28
C TRP A 423 -26.25 -17.36 -18.57
N ASP A 424 -27.16 -16.72 -19.29
CA ASP A 424 -27.67 -15.39 -18.92
C ASP A 424 -29.13 -15.41 -18.41
N THR A 425 -29.74 -16.60 -18.38
CA THR A 425 -31.18 -16.79 -18.14
C THR A 425 -31.45 -17.92 -17.15
N LEU A 426 -30.65 -18.03 -16.09
CA LEU A 426 -30.90 -19.02 -15.04
C LEU A 426 -31.89 -18.45 -14.02
N GLU A 427 -32.76 -19.30 -13.50
CA GLU A 427 -33.73 -18.88 -12.48
C GLU A 427 -33.03 -18.79 -11.12
N HIS A 428 -33.29 -17.69 -10.41
CA HIS A 428 -32.71 -17.42 -9.11
C HIS A 428 -33.10 -18.48 -8.07
N GLY A 429 -32.15 -18.95 -7.27
CA GLY A 429 -32.36 -19.93 -6.20
C GLY A 429 -32.49 -21.39 -6.65
N LYS A 430 -32.26 -21.70 -7.93
CA LYS A 430 -32.17 -23.09 -8.43
C LYS A 430 -30.73 -23.58 -8.46
N THR A 431 -30.54 -24.86 -8.11
CA THR A 431 -29.25 -25.54 -8.22
C THR A 431 -29.09 -26.15 -9.61
N TYR A 432 -27.98 -25.82 -10.25
CA TYR A 432 -27.59 -26.35 -11.55
C TYR A 432 -26.33 -27.22 -11.42
N VAL A 433 -26.28 -28.30 -12.18
CA VAL A 433 -25.14 -29.22 -12.22
C VAL A 433 -24.35 -28.96 -13.50
N LEU A 434 -23.04 -28.75 -13.35
CA LEU A 434 -22.10 -28.59 -14.44
C LEU A 434 -21.43 -29.94 -14.76
N SER A 435 -21.47 -30.33 -16.03
CA SER A 435 -20.75 -31.51 -16.53
C SER A 435 -20.01 -31.19 -17.82
N SER A 436 -18.83 -31.80 -18.02
CA SER A 436 -18.00 -31.64 -19.21
C SER A 436 -17.74 -32.98 -19.91
N GLN A 437 -17.51 -32.97 -21.23
CA GLN A 437 -17.02 -34.12 -21.99
C GLN A 437 -15.63 -33.86 -22.60
N PRO A 438 -14.74 -34.89 -22.73
CA PRO A 438 -14.99 -36.32 -22.53
C PRO A 438 -15.02 -36.75 -21.06
N SER A 439 -15.76 -37.83 -20.80
CA SER A 439 -16.04 -38.44 -19.50
C SER A 439 -14.78 -38.97 -18.80
N GLY A 440 -14.15 -38.12 -17.99
CA GLY A 440 -13.08 -38.50 -17.06
C GLY A 440 -13.05 -37.68 -15.76
N VAL A 441 -13.86 -36.61 -15.67
CA VAL A 441 -13.93 -35.74 -14.49
C VAL A 441 -15.35 -35.85 -13.91
N PRO A 442 -15.52 -36.26 -12.63
CA PRO A 442 -16.84 -36.24 -11.98
C PRO A 442 -17.38 -34.80 -11.94
N ALA A 443 -18.70 -34.63 -11.74
CA ALA A 443 -19.39 -33.34 -11.77
C ALA A 443 -18.53 -32.18 -11.23
N LEU A 444 -18.16 -31.24 -12.11
CA LEU A 444 -17.12 -30.23 -11.82
C LEU A 444 -17.51 -29.29 -10.67
N ALA A 445 -18.81 -29.02 -10.50
CA ALA A 445 -19.38 -28.27 -9.38
C ALA A 445 -20.91 -28.31 -9.44
N SER A 446 -21.58 -28.22 -8.29
CA SER A 446 -22.96 -27.75 -8.19
C SER A 446 -22.94 -26.24 -8.01
N VAL A 447 -23.58 -25.49 -8.90
CA VAL A 447 -23.68 -24.04 -8.80
C VAL A 447 -25.12 -23.68 -8.45
N THR A 448 -25.31 -23.08 -7.29
CA THR A 448 -26.58 -22.45 -6.91
C THR A 448 -26.60 -21.05 -7.51
N ALA A 449 -27.66 -20.76 -8.25
CA ALA A 449 -27.85 -19.50 -8.94
C ALA A 449 -28.23 -18.38 -7.95
N ASP A 450 -27.26 -17.87 -7.19
CA ASP A 450 -27.43 -16.76 -6.25
C ASP A 450 -26.79 -15.47 -6.79
N GLY A 451 -27.65 -14.50 -7.14
CA GLY A 451 -27.37 -13.04 -7.23
C GLY A 451 -26.23 -12.59 -8.13
#